data_AF-A0A9D7HMC7-F1
#
_entry.id   AF-A0A9D7HMC7-F1
#
_cell.length_a   1.000
_cell.length_b   1.000
_cell.length_c   1.000
_cell.angle_alpha   90.00
_cell.angle_beta   90.00
_cell.angle_gamma   90.00
#
_symmetry.space_group_name_H-M   'P 1'
#
loop_
_entity.id
_entity.type
_entity.pdbx_description
1 polymer ?
#
loop_
_entity_poly.entity_id
_entity_poly.type
_entity_poly.pdbx_seq_one_letter_code
_entity_poly.pdbx_strand_id
1 'polypeptide(L)'
;MNLSLKSGKKPDSKSRLLLRSGKWKAALPFYEEQARADEQDYSKLNLLGDIQFRAGDSTAAASSWLRVMDGFAQESLHENVLGVGRKIAKRCPEETSVHLVLSDAYLGLEYYADAISSFRSYVKLCKQATSAEKKNWFRRVLTIDIAHPHLLEEVQQIYEECAFEDIELEREVKAWVKRMFEAQEYKPESEEILVAEENNFESPMLAVETDGLMTIDTGWSGQGADFIRQDAISYDSPVPAYAPQDAASSYVAAADTPEEDIPDGQGKDHFDLGVVYAEMKLWDAAITEFQTARRDRSIRSKATIELAQCFKNSNDPHRALRLLEDETAVTAAEADVQDDLNFQMGVLNETLGNAAAAAACYEKVSAESQNYGEATSRAARVRA
;
A
#
# COMPACT_ATOMS: atom_id res chain seq x y z
N MET A 1 -6.20 34.71 26.79
CA MET A 1 -5.50 35.31 25.64
C MET A 1 -5.65 34.36 24.47
N ASN A 2 -6.41 34.77 23.46
CA ASN A 2 -6.67 34.00 22.24
C ASN A 2 -5.37 33.87 21.43
N LEU A 3 -4.82 32.66 21.34
CA LEU A 3 -3.81 32.31 20.36
C LEU A 3 -4.54 32.06 19.03
N SER A 4 -4.75 33.15 18.29
CA SER A 4 -5.16 33.11 16.89
C SER A 4 -4.10 32.32 16.11
N LEU A 5 -4.46 31.08 15.77
CA LEU A 5 -3.83 30.30 14.72
C LEU A 5 -3.88 31.14 13.45
N LYS A 6 -2.77 31.81 13.12
CA LYS A 6 -2.56 32.33 11.77
C LYS A 6 -2.46 31.12 10.88
N SER A 7 -3.58 30.74 10.28
CA SER A 7 -3.64 29.75 9.20
C SER A 7 -2.55 30.14 8.20
N GLY A 8 -1.55 29.27 8.01
CA GLY A 8 -0.66 29.38 6.85
C GLY A 8 -1.54 29.58 5.63
N LYS A 9 -1.30 30.65 4.87
CA LYS A 9 -2.17 31.03 3.75
C LYS A 9 -2.34 29.80 2.86
N LYS A 10 -3.58 29.27 2.80
CA LYS A 10 -3.98 28.29 1.78
C LYS A 10 -3.46 28.81 0.44
N PRO A 11 -2.96 27.95 -0.47
CA PRO A 11 -2.50 28.40 -1.77
C PRO A 11 -3.56 29.32 -2.36
N ASP A 12 -3.18 30.58 -2.61
CA ASP A 12 -4.11 31.57 -3.14
C ASP A 12 -4.69 30.97 -4.43
N SER A 13 -5.98 31.14 -4.72
CA SER A 13 -6.64 30.50 -5.89
C SER A 13 -5.83 30.66 -7.19
N LYS A 14 -5.07 31.75 -7.27
CA LYS A 14 -4.03 32.03 -8.27
C LYS A 14 -2.95 30.93 -8.41
N SER A 15 -2.32 30.44 -7.34
CA SER A 15 -1.26 29.43 -7.43
C SER A 15 -1.79 28.09 -7.95
N ARG A 16 -3.00 27.69 -7.51
CA ARG A 16 -3.72 26.52 -8.03
C ARG A 16 -4.01 26.66 -9.53
N LEU A 17 -4.50 27.83 -9.96
CA LEU A 17 -4.75 28.11 -11.38
C LEU A 17 -3.46 28.01 -12.21
N LEU A 18 -2.32 28.47 -11.67
CA LEU A 18 -1.03 28.39 -12.34
C LEU A 18 -0.57 26.94 -12.53
N LEU A 19 -0.76 26.06 -11.54
CA LEU A 19 -0.50 24.62 -11.70
C LEU A 19 -1.36 24.00 -12.80
N ARG A 20 -2.68 24.25 -12.76
CA ARG A 20 -3.61 23.73 -13.76
C ARG A 20 -3.29 24.21 -15.18
N SER A 21 -2.77 25.43 -15.29
CA SER A 21 -2.36 26.01 -16.57
C SER A 21 -0.97 25.54 -17.04
N GLY A 22 -0.31 24.63 -16.31
CA GLY A 22 1.05 24.17 -16.61
C GLY A 22 2.12 25.26 -16.44
N LYS A 23 1.82 26.35 -15.73
CA LYS A 23 2.73 27.48 -15.53
C LYS A 23 3.63 27.26 -14.30
N TRP A 24 4.40 26.18 -14.33
CA TRP A 24 5.21 25.69 -13.19
C TRP A 24 6.15 26.75 -12.60
N LYS A 25 6.92 27.45 -13.45
CA LYS A 25 7.85 28.51 -13.01
C LYS A 25 7.15 29.67 -12.29
N ALA A 26 5.93 30.01 -12.70
CA ALA A 26 5.16 31.09 -12.07
C ALA A 26 4.49 30.64 -10.76
N ALA A 27 4.18 29.35 -10.64
CA ALA A 27 3.64 28.76 -9.42
C ALA A 27 4.71 28.58 -8.33
N LEU A 28 5.96 28.35 -8.74
CA LEU A 28 7.07 27.98 -7.85
C LEU A 28 7.22 28.85 -6.58
N PRO A 29 7.20 30.21 -6.65
CA PRO A 29 7.42 31.04 -5.46
C PRO A 29 6.37 30.83 -4.35
N PHE A 30 5.12 30.50 -4.73
CA PHE A 30 4.04 30.27 -3.77
C PHE A 30 4.27 28.97 -2.98
N TYR A 31 4.72 27.92 -3.66
CA TYR A 31 4.97 26.63 -3.05
C TYR A 31 6.30 26.60 -2.28
N GLU A 32 7.29 27.38 -2.70
CA GLU A 32 8.51 27.61 -1.91
C GLU A 32 8.23 28.35 -0.60
N GLU A 33 7.29 29.31 -0.59
CA GLU A 33 6.87 29.99 0.64
C GLU A 33 6.13 29.01 1.57
N GLN A 34 5.27 28.16 1.02
CA GLN A 34 4.52 27.16 1.80
C GLN A 34 5.43 26.09 2.42
N ALA A 35 6.38 25.56 1.65
CA ALA A 35 7.34 24.59 2.17
C ALA A 35 8.30 25.20 3.20
N ARG A 36 8.53 26.52 3.16
CA ARG A 36 9.28 27.25 4.21
C ARG A 36 8.46 27.51 5.47
N ALA A 37 7.14 27.60 5.36
CA ALA A 37 6.27 27.82 6.51
C ALA A 37 6.12 26.55 7.37
N ASP A 38 6.20 25.39 6.75
CA ASP A 38 6.17 24.09 7.41
C ASP A 38 7.15 23.13 6.72
N GLU A 39 8.36 23.02 7.29
CA GLU A 39 9.45 22.22 6.71
C GLU A 39 9.28 20.71 6.93
N GLN A 40 8.35 20.29 7.79
CA GLN A 40 8.06 18.88 8.06
C GLN A 40 6.80 18.38 7.33
N ASP A 41 6.08 19.27 6.64
CA ASP A 41 5.02 18.86 5.71
C ASP A 41 5.64 18.25 4.45
N TYR A 42 6.00 16.97 4.56
CA TYR A 42 6.60 16.18 3.49
C TYR A 42 5.69 16.08 2.25
N SER A 43 4.37 16.19 2.42
CA SER A 43 3.41 16.24 1.30
C SER A 43 3.59 17.52 0.48
N LYS A 44 3.69 18.68 1.13
CA LYS A 44 3.98 19.96 0.46
C LYS A 44 5.39 20.00 -0.13
N LEU A 45 6.38 19.48 0.58
CA LEU A 45 7.76 19.44 0.10
C LEU A 45 7.90 18.51 -1.12
N ASN A 46 7.18 17.39 -1.15
CA ASN A 46 7.15 16.50 -2.30
C ASN A 46 6.48 17.19 -3.51
N LEU A 47 5.36 17.89 -3.29
CA LEU A 47 4.72 18.70 -4.31
C LEU A 47 5.67 19.78 -4.85
N LEU A 48 6.43 20.45 -3.98
CA LEU A 48 7.44 21.43 -4.39
C LEU A 48 8.50 20.79 -5.29
N GLY A 49 9.02 19.61 -4.93
CA GLY A 49 9.97 18.87 -5.77
C GLY A 49 9.40 18.53 -7.16
N ASP A 50 8.13 18.07 -7.20
CA ASP A 50 7.44 17.78 -8.45
C ASP A 50 7.21 19.05 -9.31
N ILE A 51 6.93 20.20 -8.70
CA ILE A 51 6.82 21.50 -9.39
C ILE A 51 8.18 21.97 -9.91
N GLN A 52 9.24 21.87 -9.11
CA GLN A 52 10.61 22.22 -9.50
C GLN A 52 11.05 21.41 -10.72
N PHE A 53 10.77 20.11 -10.72
CA PHE A 53 11.07 19.24 -11.84
C PHE A 53 10.33 19.68 -13.10
N ARG A 54 9.02 19.93 -13.02
CA ARG A 54 8.23 20.42 -14.17
C ARG A 54 8.59 21.83 -14.61
N ALA A 55 9.17 22.64 -13.72
CA ALA A 55 9.74 23.94 -14.03
C ALA A 55 11.12 23.84 -14.73
N GLY A 56 11.71 22.65 -14.80
CA GLY A 56 12.99 22.36 -15.44
C GLY A 56 14.20 22.40 -14.50
N ASP A 57 13.99 22.52 -13.19
CA ASP A 57 15.05 22.50 -12.18
C ASP A 57 15.14 21.10 -11.52
N SER A 58 15.83 20.20 -12.20
CA SER A 58 16.01 18.81 -11.73
C SER A 58 16.86 18.72 -10.47
N THR A 59 17.79 19.66 -10.26
CA THR A 59 18.69 19.65 -9.10
C THR A 59 17.94 20.07 -7.84
N ALA A 60 17.17 21.16 -7.90
CA ALA A 60 16.32 21.57 -6.79
C ALA A 60 15.26 20.51 -6.48
N ALA A 61 14.66 19.91 -7.52
CA ALA A 61 13.69 18.82 -7.35
C ALA A 61 14.26 17.62 -6.60
N ALA A 62 15.45 17.16 -7.00
CA ALA A 62 16.14 16.07 -6.34
C ALA A 62 16.41 16.39 -4.86
N SER A 63 16.87 17.61 -4.55
CA SER A 63 17.09 18.04 -3.17
C SER A 63 15.81 18.03 -2.32
N SER A 64 14.69 18.54 -2.86
CA SER A 64 13.39 18.51 -2.17
C SER A 64 12.90 17.09 -1.93
N TRP A 65 12.98 16.21 -2.94
CA TRP A 65 12.57 14.82 -2.81
C TRP A 65 13.46 14.03 -1.85
N LEU A 66 14.77 14.28 -1.82
CA LEU A 66 15.67 13.65 -0.85
C LEU A 66 15.25 13.97 0.59
N ARG A 67 14.97 15.25 0.89
CA ARG A 67 14.47 15.64 2.23
C ARG A 67 13.18 14.94 2.61
N VAL A 68 12.25 14.78 1.67
CA VAL A 68 11.00 14.04 1.86
C VAL A 68 11.28 12.57 2.14
N MET A 69 12.12 11.95 1.32
CA MET A 69 12.49 10.54 1.43
C MET A 69 13.16 10.25 2.77
N ASP A 70 14.09 11.10 3.22
CA ASP A 70 14.74 11.00 4.52
C ASP A 70 13.74 11.11 5.67
N GLY A 71 12.77 12.02 5.56
CA GLY A 71 11.69 12.16 6.52
C GLY A 71 10.83 10.91 6.64
N PHE A 72 10.38 10.37 5.51
CA PHE A 72 9.62 9.11 5.49
C PHE A 72 10.44 7.92 5.98
N ALA A 73 11.74 7.89 5.70
CA ALA A 73 12.62 6.84 6.18
C ALA A 73 12.79 6.87 7.71
N GLN A 74 12.88 8.06 8.32
CA GLN A 74 12.94 8.21 9.79
C GLN A 74 11.69 7.65 10.48
N GLU A 75 10.53 7.83 9.87
CA GLU A 75 9.24 7.31 10.36
C GLU A 75 8.95 5.87 9.92
N SER A 76 9.91 5.19 9.25
CA SER A 76 9.73 3.84 8.68
C SER A 76 8.52 3.70 7.75
N LEU A 77 8.11 4.78 7.07
CA LEU A 77 7.01 4.79 6.10
C LEU A 77 7.49 4.25 4.75
N HIS A 78 7.74 2.93 4.70
CA HIS A 78 8.43 2.27 3.60
C HIS A 78 7.76 2.46 2.23
N GLU A 79 6.43 2.41 2.13
CA GLU A 79 5.73 2.60 0.85
C GLU A 79 5.95 4.02 0.28
N ASN A 80 5.93 5.03 1.16
CA ASN A 80 6.12 6.43 0.80
C ASN A 80 7.56 6.68 0.36
N VAL A 81 8.53 6.05 1.05
CA VAL A 81 9.94 6.01 0.64
C VAL A 81 10.08 5.43 -0.77
N LEU A 82 9.45 4.29 -1.06
CA LEU A 82 9.50 3.69 -2.40
C LEU A 82 8.89 4.60 -3.47
N GLY A 83 7.82 5.32 -3.15
CA GLY A 83 7.19 6.29 -4.03
C GLY A 83 8.17 7.39 -4.47
N VAL A 84 8.80 8.06 -3.51
CA VAL A 84 9.70 9.19 -3.77
C VAL A 84 11.09 8.72 -4.23
N GLY A 85 11.67 7.72 -3.59
CA GLY A 85 12.98 7.17 -3.91
C GLY A 85 13.08 6.66 -5.36
N ARG A 86 12.06 5.95 -5.87
CA ARG A 86 12.04 5.54 -7.29
C ARG A 86 11.95 6.72 -8.25
N LYS A 87 11.27 7.81 -7.87
CA LYS A 87 11.24 9.05 -8.68
C LYS A 87 12.65 9.62 -8.81
N ILE A 88 13.42 9.64 -7.71
CA ILE A 88 14.79 10.13 -7.67
C ILE A 88 15.71 9.19 -8.45
N ALA A 89 15.74 7.89 -8.12
CA ALA A 89 16.62 6.91 -8.76
C ALA A 89 16.46 6.84 -10.29
N LYS A 90 15.23 7.02 -10.80
CA LYS A 90 14.97 7.07 -12.25
C LYS A 90 15.61 8.28 -12.94
N ARG A 91 15.73 9.41 -12.24
CA ARG A 91 16.19 10.70 -12.81
C ARG A 91 17.65 10.97 -12.50
N CYS A 92 18.07 10.58 -11.30
CA CYS A 92 19.39 10.78 -10.73
C CYS A 92 19.89 9.40 -10.27
N PRO A 93 20.20 8.47 -11.19
CA PRO A 93 20.64 7.13 -10.84
C PRO A 93 21.97 7.11 -10.08
N GLU A 94 22.77 8.17 -10.20
CA GLU A 94 24.04 8.35 -9.49
C GLU A 94 23.85 8.76 -8.02
N GLU A 95 22.63 9.17 -7.61
CA GLU A 95 22.36 9.57 -6.25
C GLU A 95 22.41 8.35 -5.32
N THR A 96 23.52 8.23 -4.63
CA THR A 96 23.90 7.02 -3.90
C THR A 96 23.02 6.80 -2.67
N SER A 97 22.70 7.89 -1.95
CA SER A 97 21.89 7.84 -0.72
C SER A 97 20.54 7.16 -0.94
N VAL A 98 19.91 7.41 -2.09
CA VAL A 98 18.62 6.85 -2.50
C VAL A 98 18.65 5.34 -2.59
N HIS A 99 19.71 4.75 -3.12
CA HIS A 99 19.79 3.29 -3.28
C HIS A 99 19.89 2.56 -1.95
N LEU A 100 20.56 3.15 -0.96
CA LEU A 100 20.63 2.61 0.39
C LEU A 100 19.28 2.72 1.11
N VAL A 101 18.61 3.86 0.98
CA VAL A 101 17.29 4.09 1.61
C VAL A 101 16.20 3.23 0.94
N LEU A 102 16.27 3.05 -0.38
CA LEU A 102 15.39 2.12 -1.10
C LEU A 102 15.64 0.67 -0.70
N SER A 103 16.90 0.24 -0.55
CA SER A 103 17.17 -1.13 -0.13
C SER A 103 16.60 -1.42 1.26
N ASP A 104 16.71 -0.46 2.17
CA ASP A 104 16.08 -0.53 3.49
C ASP A 104 14.55 -0.64 3.40
N ALA A 105 13.90 0.27 2.66
CA ALA A 105 12.45 0.24 2.51
C ALA A 105 11.93 -1.06 1.87
N TYR A 106 12.67 -1.62 0.90
CA TYR A 106 12.34 -2.92 0.32
C TYR A 106 12.51 -4.07 1.32
N LEU A 107 13.53 -4.04 2.20
CA LEU A 107 13.65 -5.03 3.29
C LEU A 107 12.47 -4.95 4.25
N GLY A 108 12.04 -3.74 4.63
CA GLY A 108 10.91 -3.54 5.53
C GLY A 108 9.56 -4.00 4.97
N LEU A 109 9.43 -4.09 3.64
CA LEU A 109 8.26 -4.61 2.93
C LEU A 109 8.44 -6.06 2.44
N GLU A 110 9.53 -6.72 2.84
CA GLU A 110 9.85 -8.10 2.47
C GLU A 110 10.06 -8.33 0.95
N TYR A 111 10.34 -7.27 0.20
CA TYR A 111 10.68 -7.34 -1.23
C TYR A 111 12.18 -7.57 -1.42
N TYR A 112 12.65 -8.75 -1.02
CA TYR A 112 14.08 -9.06 -0.91
C TYR A 112 14.87 -8.95 -2.22
N ALA A 113 14.28 -9.32 -3.35
CA ALA A 113 14.94 -9.20 -4.66
C ALA A 113 15.25 -7.73 -5.00
N ASP A 114 14.29 -6.84 -4.81
CA ASP A 114 14.44 -5.40 -5.04
C ASP A 114 15.36 -4.75 -4.01
N ALA A 115 15.34 -5.23 -2.77
CA ALA A 115 16.25 -4.79 -1.71
C ALA A 115 17.70 -5.06 -2.07
N ILE A 116 18.01 -6.30 -2.46
CA ILE A 116 19.36 -6.73 -2.86
C ILE A 116 19.81 -5.97 -4.11
N SER A 117 18.93 -5.82 -5.11
CA SER A 117 19.21 -5.07 -6.33
C SER A 117 19.55 -3.59 -6.06
N SER A 118 18.76 -2.94 -5.19
CA SER A 118 18.99 -1.55 -4.79
C SER A 118 20.29 -1.41 -4.02
N PHE A 119 20.57 -2.33 -3.09
CA PHE A 119 21.83 -2.33 -2.34
C PHE A 119 23.05 -2.59 -3.24
N ARG A 120 22.93 -3.45 -4.26
CA ARG A 120 23.99 -3.64 -5.25
C ARG A 120 24.29 -2.36 -6.02
N SER A 121 23.26 -1.60 -6.39
CA SER A 121 23.42 -0.28 -7.02
C SER A 121 24.16 0.67 -6.08
N TYR A 122 23.81 0.69 -4.79
CA TYR A 122 24.53 1.45 -3.76
C TYR A 122 26.02 1.08 -3.67
N VAL A 123 26.34 -0.22 -3.57
CA VAL A 123 27.74 -0.70 -3.48
C VAL A 123 28.55 -0.32 -4.73
N LYS A 124 27.95 -0.45 -5.92
CA LYS A 124 28.59 -0.12 -7.20
C LYS A 124 28.93 1.37 -7.32
N LEU A 125 28.01 2.23 -6.90
CA LEU A 125 28.16 3.69 -6.98
C LEU A 125 29.06 4.22 -5.87
N CYS A 126 28.93 3.68 -4.66
CA CYS A 126 29.67 4.16 -3.50
C CYS A 126 30.91 3.33 -3.17
N LYS A 127 31.96 3.51 -3.99
CA LYS A 127 33.27 2.93 -3.71
C LYS A 127 33.89 3.45 -2.40
N GLN A 128 33.53 4.67 -1.98
CA GLN A 128 34.01 5.32 -0.76
C GLN A 128 33.01 5.27 0.41
N ALA A 129 31.85 4.62 0.26
CA ALA A 129 30.89 4.46 1.36
C ALA A 129 31.56 3.87 2.59
N THR A 130 31.12 4.34 3.76
CA THR A 130 31.70 3.85 5.01
C THR A 130 31.46 2.36 5.12
N SER A 131 32.46 1.62 5.61
CA SER A 131 32.26 0.20 5.91
C SER A 131 31.13 0.00 6.93
N ALA A 132 30.82 1.00 7.75
CA ALA A 132 29.75 0.95 8.74
C ALA A 132 28.36 0.80 8.11
N GLU A 133 27.99 1.63 7.13
CA GLU A 133 26.68 1.58 6.47
C GLU A 133 26.46 0.23 5.78
N LYS A 134 27.47 -0.23 5.03
CA LYS A 134 27.40 -1.51 4.33
C LYS A 134 27.28 -2.69 5.31
N LYS A 135 28.09 -2.70 6.39
CA LYS A 135 28.00 -3.72 7.44
C LYS A 135 26.64 -3.71 8.14
N ASN A 136 26.08 -2.52 8.39
CA ASN A 136 24.76 -2.41 9.02
C ASN A 136 23.67 -3.04 8.16
N TRP A 137 23.71 -2.82 6.84
CA TRP A 137 22.78 -3.46 5.92
C TRP A 137 22.89 -5.00 5.98
N PHE A 138 24.11 -5.55 5.94
CA PHE A 138 24.31 -7.00 6.08
C PHE A 138 23.74 -7.54 7.39
N ARG A 139 24.00 -6.88 8.53
CA ARG A 139 23.45 -7.33 9.82
C ARG A 139 21.93 -7.42 9.83
N ARG A 140 21.24 -6.56 9.09
CA ARG A 140 19.79 -6.60 8.94
C ARG A 140 19.34 -7.72 8.01
N VAL A 141 20.06 -7.98 6.93
CA VAL A 141 19.75 -9.13 6.05
C VAL A 141 19.88 -10.46 6.79
N LEU A 142 20.86 -10.59 7.69
CA LEU A 142 21.06 -11.81 8.47
C LEU A 142 19.92 -12.13 9.44
N THR A 143 19.05 -11.16 9.75
CA THR A 143 17.86 -11.40 10.60
C THR A 143 16.64 -11.87 9.82
N ILE A 144 16.74 -11.95 8.49
CA ILE A 144 15.61 -12.22 7.58
C ILE A 144 15.70 -13.65 7.03
N ASP A 145 14.54 -14.26 6.80
CA ASP A 145 14.43 -15.56 6.14
C ASP A 145 14.28 -15.38 4.62
N ILE A 146 15.40 -15.54 3.89
CA ILE A 146 15.43 -15.55 2.43
C ILE A 146 15.56 -17.00 1.95
N ALA A 147 14.48 -17.53 1.36
CA ALA A 147 14.42 -18.90 0.88
C ALA A 147 14.89 -19.11 -0.58
N HIS A 148 15.27 -18.05 -1.30
CA HIS A 148 15.57 -18.15 -2.73
C HIS A 148 17.09 -18.25 -3.01
N PRO A 149 17.61 -19.36 -3.58
CA PRO A 149 19.03 -19.60 -3.86
C PRO A 149 19.79 -18.45 -4.49
N HIS A 150 19.28 -17.90 -5.60
CA HIS A 150 19.97 -16.82 -6.32
C HIS A 150 20.10 -15.54 -5.50
N LEU A 151 19.19 -15.29 -4.54
CA LEU A 151 19.29 -14.12 -3.68
C LEU A 151 20.38 -14.33 -2.61
N LEU A 152 20.54 -15.56 -2.12
CA LEU A 152 21.62 -15.93 -1.19
C LEU A 152 23.00 -15.80 -1.85
N GLU A 153 23.14 -16.31 -3.08
CA GLU A 153 24.36 -16.17 -3.89
C GLU A 153 24.71 -14.70 -4.12
N GLU A 154 23.71 -13.88 -4.46
CA GLU A 154 23.88 -12.46 -4.71
C GLU A 154 24.33 -11.70 -3.46
N VAL A 155 23.74 -11.99 -2.28
CA VAL A 155 24.16 -11.41 -0.99
C VAL A 155 25.61 -11.78 -0.69
N GLN A 156 26.01 -13.04 -0.91
CA GLN A 156 27.39 -13.47 -0.73
C GLN A 156 28.34 -12.75 -1.68
N GLN A 157 27.99 -12.64 -2.97
CA GLN A 157 28.82 -11.94 -3.94
C GLN A 157 29.02 -10.46 -3.57
N ILE A 158 27.95 -9.76 -3.17
CA ILE A 158 28.05 -8.36 -2.75
C ILE A 158 28.95 -8.23 -1.52
N TYR A 159 28.90 -9.19 -0.59
CA TYR A 159 29.77 -9.20 0.59
C TYR A 159 31.25 -9.31 0.19
N GLU A 160 31.58 -10.25 -0.69
CA GLU A 160 32.95 -10.46 -1.20
C GLU A 160 33.45 -9.22 -1.96
N GLU A 161 32.61 -8.60 -2.78
CA GLU A 161 32.92 -7.35 -3.50
C GLU A 161 33.16 -6.16 -2.57
N CYS A 162 32.51 -6.13 -1.39
CA CYS A 162 32.76 -5.11 -0.39
C CYS A 162 34.12 -5.26 0.30
N ALA A 163 34.75 -6.44 0.20
CA ALA A 163 36.09 -6.73 0.72
C ALA A 163 36.29 -6.29 2.18
N PHE A 164 35.34 -6.61 3.06
CA PHE A 164 35.43 -6.24 4.48
C PHE A 164 36.58 -6.95 5.19
N GLU A 165 37.36 -6.22 5.97
CA GLU A 165 38.30 -6.77 6.94
C GLU A 165 37.58 -7.11 8.26
N ASP A 166 36.50 -7.90 8.18
CA ASP A 166 35.68 -8.29 9.33
C ASP A 166 35.43 -9.80 9.32
N ILE A 167 36.31 -10.51 10.02
CA ILE A 167 36.31 -11.98 10.05
C ILE A 167 35.05 -12.53 10.73
N GLU A 168 34.50 -11.79 11.71
CA GLU A 168 33.30 -12.21 12.43
C GLU A 168 32.08 -12.12 11.51
N LEU A 169 31.87 -10.97 10.87
CA LEU A 169 30.78 -10.79 9.92
C LEU A 169 30.89 -11.76 8.72
N GLU A 170 32.10 -12.04 8.24
CA GLU A 170 32.30 -13.01 7.15
C GLU A 170 31.83 -14.42 7.56
N ARG A 171 32.15 -14.83 8.79
CA ARG A 171 31.69 -16.11 9.34
C ARG A 171 30.18 -16.13 9.49
N GLU A 172 29.58 -15.06 9.98
CA GLU A 172 28.13 -14.93 10.13
C GLU A 172 27.40 -15.04 8.79
N VAL A 173 27.84 -14.29 7.77
CA VAL A 173 27.25 -14.35 6.42
C VAL A 173 27.37 -15.75 5.83
N LYS A 174 28.55 -16.37 5.89
CA LYS A 174 28.76 -17.74 5.39
C LYS A 174 27.90 -18.77 6.13
N ALA A 175 27.81 -18.67 7.45
CA ALA A 175 27.00 -19.57 8.26
C ALA A 175 25.51 -19.38 7.97
N TRP A 176 25.05 -18.13 7.81
CA TRP A 176 23.68 -17.81 7.44
C TRP A 176 23.34 -18.36 6.06
N VAL A 177 24.12 -18.07 5.02
CA VAL A 177 23.90 -18.61 3.66
C VAL A 177 23.79 -20.13 3.68
N LYS A 178 24.72 -20.82 4.36
CA LYS A 178 24.71 -22.27 4.52
C LYS A 178 23.41 -22.76 5.19
N ARG A 179 23.00 -22.13 6.30
CA ARG A 179 21.77 -22.47 7.01
C ARG A 179 20.53 -22.29 6.12
N MET A 180 20.48 -21.22 5.33
CA MET A 180 19.34 -20.95 4.43
C MET A 180 19.25 -21.98 3.30
N PHE A 181 20.38 -22.51 2.81
CA PHE A 181 20.39 -23.62 1.85
C PHE A 181 19.95 -24.95 2.48
N GLU A 182 20.47 -25.31 3.65
CA GLU A 182 20.09 -26.55 4.35
C GLU A 182 18.60 -26.59 4.72
N ALA A 183 18.02 -25.44 5.05
CA ALA A 183 16.58 -25.31 5.31
C ALA A 183 15.70 -25.61 4.08
N GLN A 184 16.21 -25.41 2.86
CA GLN A 184 15.48 -25.70 1.62
C GLN A 184 15.50 -27.20 1.26
N GLU A 185 16.54 -27.92 1.66
CA GLU A 185 16.69 -29.36 1.35
C GLU A 185 15.87 -30.26 2.28
N TYR A 186 15.41 -29.75 3.42
CA TYR A 186 14.63 -30.51 4.39
C TYR A 186 13.22 -30.84 3.86
N LYS A 187 13.03 -32.09 3.40
CA LYS A 187 11.72 -32.71 3.20
C LYS A 187 11.37 -33.54 4.44
N PRO A 188 10.23 -33.31 5.13
CA PRO A 188 9.82 -34.19 6.21
C PRO A 188 9.55 -35.58 5.62
N GLU A 189 10.18 -36.62 6.18
CA GLU A 189 9.91 -38.01 5.84
C GLU A 189 8.41 -38.27 6.05
N SER A 190 7.73 -38.74 4.99
CA SER A 190 6.32 -39.08 5.03
C SER A 190 6.05 -40.15 6.07
N GLU A 191 5.34 -39.82 7.15
CA GLU A 191 4.78 -40.80 8.08
C GLU A 191 3.79 -41.71 7.32
N GLU A 192 4.15 -42.99 7.18
CA GLU A 192 3.22 -44.05 6.77
C GLU A 192 2.08 -44.16 7.81
N ILE A 193 0.92 -43.61 7.48
CA ILE A 193 -0.30 -43.80 8.28
C ILE A 193 -0.83 -45.22 8.01
N LEU A 194 -0.53 -46.14 8.92
CA LEU A 194 -1.20 -47.44 9.02
C LEU A 194 -2.63 -47.24 9.55
N VAL A 195 -3.63 -47.35 8.69
CA VAL A 195 -5.05 -47.32 9.10
C VAL A 195 -5.47 -48.73 9.54
N ALA A 196 -5.64 -48.92 10.84
CA ALA A 196 -6.32 -50.08 11.40
C ALA A 196 -7.81 -49.76 11.61
N GLU A 197 -8.66 -50.59 11.01
CA GLU A 197 -10.12 -50.59 11.16
C GLU A 197 -10.53 -50.87 12.61
N GLU A 198 -11.51 -50.15 13.16
CA GLU A 198 -12.54 -50.75 14.02
C GLU A 198 -13.71 -49.78 14.31
N ASN A 199 -14.81 -50.05 13.61
CA ASN A 199 -16.14 -50.40 14.15
C ASN A 199 -16.83 -49.56 15.25
N ASN A 200 -17.98 -49.03 14.82
CA ASN A 200 -19.31 -49.22 15.41
C ASN A 200 -19.74 -48.23 16.52
N PHE A 201 -20.67 -47.32 16.20
CA PHE A 201 -21.90 -47.18 16.98
C PHE A 201 -23.03 -46.52 16.16
N GLU A 202 -24.21 -47.07 16.33
CA GLU A 202 -25.40 -47.03 15.48
C GLU A 202 -26.09 -45.66 15.37
N SER A 203 -26.63 -45.39 14.17
CA SER A 203 -27.72 -44.43 13.95
C SER A 203 -29.07 -44.98 14.46
N PRO A 204 -30.09 -44.13 14.62
CA PRO A 204 -31.26 -44.34 13.75
C PRO A 204 -31.76 -43.01 13.18
N MET A 205 -31.73 -42.84 11.86
CA MET A 205 -32.71 -43.29 10.85
C MET A 205 -34.06 -42.54 10.91
N LEU A 206 -34.33 -41.77 9.86
CA LEU A 206 -35.62 -41.70 9.15
C LEU A 206 -35.32 -41.13 7.75
N ALA A 207 -35.10 -42.05 6.79
CA ALA A 207 -36.04 -42.38 5.70
C ALA A 207 -36.08 -41.24 4.65
N VAL A 208 -35.17 -41.22 3.67
CA VAL A 208 -35.10 -42.07 2.46
C VAL A 208 -36.37 -41.96 1.62
N GLU A 209 -36.21 -41.49 0.38
CA GLU A 209 -36.50 -42.20 -0.89
C GLU A 209 -36.51 -41.14 -2.01
N THR A 210 -35.37 -40.93 -2.69
CA THR A 210 -34.84 -41.65 -3.86
C THR A 210 -35.72 -41.51 -5.11
N ASP A 211 -35.16 -40.91 -6.16
CA ASP A 211 -35.03 -41.61 -7.43
C ASP A 211 -34.07 -40.90 -8.39
N GLY A 212 -33.20 -41.69 -9.06
CA GLY A 212 -32.79 -41.35 -10.42
C GLY A 212 -31.33 -41.01 -10.75
N LEU A 213 -30.38 -41.87 -10.34
CA LEU A 213 -29.37 -42.51 -11.20
C LEU A 213 -28.40 -41.71 -12.15
N MET A 214 -27.12 -42.12 -12.03
CA MET A 214 -25.97 -42.15 -12.97
C MET A 214 -25.05 -40.90 -13.18
N THR A 215 -23.85 -41.01 -12.57
CA THR A 215 -22.47 -40.91 -13.13
C THR A 215 -22.21 -39.91 -14.28
N ILE A 216 -21.17 -39.07 -14.28
CA ILE A 216 -19.73 -39.42 -14.25
C ILE A 216 -18.86 -38.29 -13.66
N ASP A 217 -17.82 -38.77 -13.00
CA ASP A 217 -16.59 -38.25 -12.41
C ASP A 217 -15.76 -37.15 -13.16
N THR A 218 -15.13 -36.32 -12.31
CA THR A 218 -13.78 -35.71 -12.30
C THR A 218 -13.87 -34.21 -11.97
N GLY A 219 -13.43 -33.67 -10.83
CA GLY A 219 -12.48 -34.08 -9.79
C GLY A 219 -11.68 -32.82 -9.38
N TRP A 220 -12.14 -32.08 -8.37
CA TRP A 220 -11.49 -31.87 -7.05
C TRP A 220 -10.44 -30.73 -7.04
N SER A 221 -10.49 -29.55 -6.39
CA SER A 221 -11.15 -28.90 -5.22
C SER A 221 -10.47 -29.04 -3.84
N GLY A 222 -9.70 -28.01 -3.45
CA GLY A 222 -9.90 -27.32 -2.16
C GLY A 222 -9.38 -27.93 -0.84
N GLN A 223 -8.45 -27.19 -0.23
CA GLN A 223 -8.48 -26.63 1.14
C GLN A 223 -8.93 -27.48 2.34
N GLY A 224 -8.10 -27.46 3.39
CA GLY A 224 -8.50 -26.84 4.67
C GLY A 224 -8.84 -27.73 5.87
N ALA A 225 -7.97 -27.60 6.89
CA ALA A 225 -8.28 -27.42 8.33
C ALA A 225 -8.37 -28.63 9.30
N ASP A 226 -7.51 -28.50 10.33
CA ASP A 226 -7.68 -28.78 11.77
C ASP A 226 -7.79 -30.21 12.33
N PHE A 227 -6.83 -30.60 13.19
CA PHE A 227 -7.13 -30.84 14.62
C PHE A 227 -5.89 -30.89 15.53
N ILE A 228 -6.05 -30.39 16.76
CA ILE A 228 -5.10 -30.38 17.89
C ILE A 228 -5.43 -31.48 18.91
N ARG A 229 -4.38 -32.12 19.47
CA ARG A 229 -4.15 -32.48 20.91
C ARG A 229 -3.08 -33.57 21.00
N GLN A 230 -2.25 -33.74 22.02
CA GLN A 230 -1.81 -33.02 23.22
C GLN A 230 -0.66 -33.89 23.73
N ASP A 231 0.49 -33.33 24.10
CA ASP A 231 1.18 -33.80 25.31
C ASP A 231 2.16 -32.76 25.83
N ALA A 232 2.17 -32.69 27.16
CA ALA A 232 2.59 -31.57 27.98
C ALA A 232 4.08 -31.60 28.35
N ILE A 233 4.71 -30.42 28.38
CA ILE A 233 5.86 -30.17 29.24
C ILE A 233 5.57 -28.93 30.07
N SER A 234 5.51 -29.14 31.39
CA SER A 234 5.29 -28.18 32.44
C SER A 234 6.53 -27.29 32.65
N TYR A 235 6.35 -25.98 32.68
CA TYR A 235 7.28 -25.02 33.30
C TYR A 235 6.53 -24.23 34.37
N ASP A 236 6.97 -24.42 35.61
CA ASP A 236 6.45 -23.81 36.81
C ASP A 236 7.31 -22.58 37.17
N SER A 237 6.81 -21.38 36.84
CA SER A 237 7.16 -20.10 37.50
C SER A 237 6.27 -18.96 36.98
N PRO A 238 5.89 -17.99 37.84
CA PRO A 238 4.74 -17.14 37.61
C PRO A 238 5.03 -16.09 36.52
N VAL A 239 4.37 -16.24 35.37
CA VAL A 239 4.30 -15.20 34.36
C VAL A 239 3.36 -14.10 34.89
N PRO A 240 3.83 -12.85 35.05
CA PRO A 240 2.91 -11.76 35.39
C PRO A 240 1.87 -11.65 34.27
N ALA A 241 0.60 -11.57 34.66
CA ALA A 241 -0.51 -11.45 33.73
C ALA A 241 -0.30 -10.25 32.81
N TYR A 242 0.14 -10.53 31.58
CA TYR A 242 0.15 -9.56 30.50
C TYR A 242 -1.31 -9.35 30.10
N ALA A 243 -1.90 -8.30 30.67
CA ALA A 243 -3.09 -7.71 30.08
C ALA A 243 -2.69 -7.25 28.67
N PRO A 244 -3.43 -7.63 27.62
CA PRO A 244 -3.17 -7.11 26.29
C PRO A 244 -3.28 -5.59 26.39
N GLN A 245 -2.14 -4.90 26.30
CA GLN A 245 -2.18 -3.50 25.94
C GLN A 245 -2.64 -3.48 24.49
N ASP A 246 -3.81 -2.89 24.28
CA ASP A 246 -4.39 -2.56 22.99
C ASP A 246 -3.35 -1.87 22.11
N ALA A 247 -2.58 -2.66 21.36
CA ALA A 247 -1.85 -2.21 20.19
C ALA A 247 -2.80 -2.24 19.00
N ALA A 248 -3.96 -1.60 19.17
CA ALA A 248 -4.62 -0.96 18.05
C ALA A 248 -3.63 0.08 17.55
N SER A 249 -3.21 -0.06 16.29
CA SER A 249 -2.51 0.99 15.55
C SER A 249 -3.07 2.35 15.94
N SER A 250 -2.30 3.13 16.69
CA SER A 250 -2.61 4.53 16.95
C SER A 250 -2.04 5.39 15.83
N TYR A 251 -2.20 4.95 14.57
CA TYR A 251 -2.86 5.89 13.67
C TYR A 251 -4.28 6.00 14.18
N VAL A 252 -4.52 7.02 15.00
CA VAL A 252 -5.85 7.60 15.09
C VAL A 252 -6.10 8.14 13.68
N ALA A 253 -6.60 7.25 12.80
CA ALA A 253 -7.43 7.69 11.69
C ALA A 253 -8.38 8.66 12.35
N ALA A 254 -8.36 9.92 11.90
CA ALA A 254 -9.35 10.88 12.30
C ALA A 254 -10.68 10.12 12.22
N ALA A 255 -11.25 9.82 13.40
CA ALA A 255 -12.63 9.43 13.47
C ALA A 255 -13.37 10.48 12.64
N ASP A 256 -14.42 10.09 11.93
CA ASP A 256 -15.40 11.04 11.41
C ASP A 256 -15.96 11.82 12.63
N THR A 257 -15.19 12.76 13.15
CA THR A 257 -15.69 13.83 13.97
C THR A 257 -16.67 14.55 13.06
N PRO A 258 -17.90 14.82 13.50
CA PRO A 258 -18.85 15.59 12.72
C PRO A 258 -18.29 17.01 12.60
N GLU A 259 -17.42 17.20 11.61
CA GLU A 259 -16.87 18.47 11.21
C GLU A 259 -17.88 19.13 10.29
N GLU A 260 -18.17 20.41 10.54
CA GLU A 260 -19.21 21.17 9.86
C GLU A 260 -19.05 21.16 8.34
N ASP A 261 -20.17 21.09 7.62
CA ASP A 261 -20.23 21.27 6.17
C ASP A 261 -19.60 22.62 5.79
N ILE A 262 -18.84 22.63 4.69
CA ILE A 262 -18.26 23.87 4.17
C ILE A 262 -19.21 24.51 3.15
N PRO A 263 -19.23 25.86 3.02
CA PRO A 263 -20.11 26.53 2.07
C PRO A 263 -19.89 26.06 0.62
N ASP A 264 -20.98 26.02 -0.15
CA ASP A 264 -20.96 25.60 -1.56
C ASP A 264 -19.91 26.37 -2.38
N GLY A 265 -19.13 25.63 -3.15
CA GLY A 265 -18.06 26.13 -4.01
C GLY A 265 -16.70 26.26 -3.31
N GLN A 266 -16.61 26.14 -1.99
CA GLN A 266 -15.33 26.19 -1.26
C GLN A 266 -14.57 24.86 -1.29
N GLY A 267 -15.23 23.74 -1.59
CA GLY A 267 -14.61 22.43 -1.71
C GLY A 267 -13.87 22.24 -3.03
N LYS A 268 -14.19 23.03 -4.06
CA LYS A 268 -13.60 22.88 -5.41
C LYS A 268 -12.07 22.99 -5.41
N ASP A 269 -11.54 23.92 -4.62
CA ASP A 269 -10.11 24.13 -4.48
C ASP A 269 -9.38 22.92 -3.85
N HIS A 270 -10.05 22.26 -2.90
CA HIS A 270 -9.60 21.02 -2.27
C HIS A 270 -9.72 19.85 -3.25
N PHE A 271 -10.82 19.77 -4.01
CA PHE A 271 -11.01 18.76 -5.04
C PHE A 271 -9.93 18.80 -6.13
N ASP A 272 -9.67 19.99 -6.70
CA ASP A 272 -8.66 20.17 -7.74
C ASP A 272 -7.26 19.78 -7.23
N LEU A 273 -6.95 20.05 -5.96
CA LEU A 273 -5.67 19.66 -5.34
C LEU A 273 -5.61 18.14 -5.08
N GLY A 274 -6.70 17.54 -4.61
CA GLY A 274 -6.83 16.10 -4.46
C GLY A 274 -6.58 15.35 -5.77
N VAL A 275 -7.10 15.84 -6.90
CA VAL A 275 -6.85 15.26 -8.22
C VAL A 275 -5.36 15.31 -8.57
N VAL A 276 -4.71 16.45 -8.34
CA VAL A 276 -3.26 16.58 -8.57
C VAL A 276 -2.47 15.59 -7.69
N TYR A 277 -2.82 15.46 -6.41
CA TYR A 277 -2.19 14.48 -5.53
C TYR A 277 -2.43 13.02 -5.98
N ALA A 278 -3.63 12.70 -6.43
CA ALA A 278 -3.98 11.37 -6.95
C ALA A 278 -3.22 11.04 -8.26
N GLU A 279 -3.12 11.98 -9.20
CA GLU A 279 -2.29 11.82 -10.42
C GLU A 279 -0.81 11.58 -10.08
N MET A 280 -0.36 12.15 -8.96
CA MET A 280 1.00 12.03 -8.46
C MET A 280 1.21 10.81 -7.55
N LYS A 281 0.16 10.00 -7.34
CA LYS A 281 0.12 8.81 -6.48
C LYS A 281 0.43 9.07 -5.01
N LEU A 282 0.10 10.26 -4.52
CA LEU A 282 0.24 10.65 -3.11
C LEU A 282 -1.10 10.42 -2.41
N TRP A 283 -1.42 9.15 -2.15
CA TRP A 283 -2.76 8.74 -1.73
C TRP A 283 -3.20 9.37 -0.40
N ASP A 284 -2.32 9.45 0.60
CA ASP A 284 -2.65 10.04 1.90
C ASP A 284 -3.03 11.54 1.80
N ALA A 285 -2.26 12.28 1.00
CA ALA A 285 -2.52 13.69 0.74
C ALA A 285 -3.80 13.88 -0.08
N ALA A 286 -4.01 13.04 -1.09
CA ALA A 286 -5.24 13.05 -1.89
C ALA A 286 -6.48 12.73 -1.04
N ILE A 287 -6.41 11.73 -0.16
CA ILE A 287 -7.48 11.35 0.77
C ILE A 287 -7.87 12.54 1.64
N THR A 288 -6.90 13.25 2.23
CA THR A 288 -7.16 14.41 3.08
C THR A 288 -7.87 15.53 2.34
N GLU A 289 -7.41 15.84 1.12
CA GLU A 289 -8.03 16.87 0.29
C GLU A 289 -9.44 16.48 -0.18
N PHE A 290 -9.66 15.23 -0.58
CA PHE A 290 -10.98 14.75 -0.98
C PHE A 290 -11.97 14.64 0.18
N GLN A 291 -11.51 14.28 1.38
CA GLN A 291 -12.34 14.33 2.60
C GLN A 291 -12.81 15.76 2.89
N THR A 292 -11.93 16.74 2.71
CA THR A 292 -12.29 18.15 2.87
C THR A 292 -13.23 18.63 1.75
N ALA A 293 -12.95 18.23 0.51
CA ALA A 293 -13.78 18.56 -0.65
C ALA A 293 -15.20 17.97 -0.53
N ARG A 294 -15.34 16.76 0.04
CA ARG A 294 -16.62 16.08 0.25
C ARG A 294 -17.56 16.82 1.20
N ARG A 295 -17.04 17.74 2.03
CA ARG A 295 -17.84 18.58 2.93
C ARG A 295 -18.63 19.66 2.18
N ASP A 296 -18.30 19.92 0.91
CA ASP A 296 -19.04 20.82 0.04
C ASP A 296 -20.13 20.04 -0.68
N ARG A 297 -21.40 20.37 -0.41
CA ARG A 297 -22.56 19.65 -0.94
C ARG A 297 -22.59 19.65 -2.47
N SER A 298 -22.11 20.71 -3.11
CA SER A 298 -22.15 20.86 -4.57
C SER A 298 -21.20 19.91 -5.32
N ILE A 299 -20.16 19.41 -4.64
CA ILE A 299 -19.16 18.50 -5.24
C ILE A 299 -19.00 17.19 -4.45
N ARG A 300 -19.83 16.96 -3.43
CA ARG A 300 -19.75 15.84 -2.50
C ARG A 300 -19.59 14.50 -3.21
N SER A 301 -20.48 14.19 -4.14
CA SER A 301 -20.51 12.87 -4.78
C SER A 301 -19.28 12.67 -5.69
N LYS A 302 -18.82 13.72 -6.38
CA LYS A 302 -17.57 13.69 -7.15
C LYS A 302 -16.36 13.45 -6.27
N ALA A 303 -16.23 14.19 -5.16
CA ALA A 303 -15.16 14.01 -4.19
C ALA A 303 -15.18 12.61 -3.56
N THR A 304 -16.38 12.06 -3.34
CA THR A 304 -16.57 10.71 -2.79
C THR A 304 -16.07 9.63 -3.75
N ILE A 305 -16.37 9.76 -5.04
CA ILE A 305 -15.88 8.85 -6.08
C ILE A 305 -14.35 8.85 -6.14
N GLU A 306 -13.74 10.03 -6.20
CA GLU A 306 -12.26 10.15 -6.24
C GLU A 306 -11.60 9.64 -4.94
N LEU A 307 -12.24 9.86 -3.80
CA LEU A 307 -11.79 9.32 -2.52
C LEU A 307 -11.83 7.78 -2.49
N ALA A 308 -12.88 7.18 -3.04
CA ALA A 308 -12.98 5.73 -3.17
C ALA A 308 -11.89 5.16 -4.10
N GLN A 309 -11.54 5.86 -5.18
CA GLN A 309 -10.41 5.48 -6.04
C GLN A 309 -9.08 5.55 -5.27
N CYS A 310 -8.89 6.57 -4.43
CA CYS A 310 -7.70 6.65 -3.58
C CYS A 310 -7.61 5.47 -2.62
N PHE A 311 -8.69 5.11 -1.93
CA PHE A 311 -8.72 3.94 -1.04
C PHE A 311 -8.44 2.63 -1.78
N LYS A 312 -8.97 2.47 -3.01
CA LYS A 312 -8.64 1.32 -3.84
C LYS A 312 -7.14 1.24 -4.15
N ASN A 313 -6.53 2.37 -4.50
CA ASN A 313 -5.12 2.44 -4.88
C ASN A 313 -4.17 2.40 -3.68
N SER A 314 -4.64 2.73 -2.48
CA SER A 314 -3.92 2.61 -1.20
C SER A 314 -4.19 1.27 -0.48
N ASN A 315 -4.67 0.25 -1.20
CA ASN A 315 -4.89 -1.11 -0.72
C ASN A 315 -5.98 -1.28 0.38
N ASP A 316 -6.99 -0.40 0.43
CA ASP A 316 -8.19 -0.54 1.29
C ASP A 316 -9.51 -0.48 0.48
N PRO A 317 -9.76 -1.46 -0.40
CA PRO A 317 -10.97 -1.51 -1.23
C PRO A 317 -12.27 -1.73 -0.42
N HIS A 318 -12.20 -2.30 0.79
CA HIS A 318 -13.38 -2.49 1.64
C HIS A 318 -13.91 -1.17 2.21
N ARG A 319 -13.01 -0.27 2.62
CA ARG A 319 -13.41 1.07 3.05
C ARG A 319 -13.96 1.90 1.89
N ALA A 320 -13.38 1.74 0.70
CA ALA A 320 -13.91 2.35 -0.52
C ALA A 320 -15.36 1.93 -0.80
N LEU A 321 -15.66 0.63 -0.68
CA LEU A 321 -16.99 0.10 -0.95
C LEU A 321 -18.04 0.66 0.01
N ARG A 322 -17.78 0.62 1.33
CA ARG A 322 -18.68 1.20 2.34
C ARG A 322 -18.97 2.67 2.08
N LEU A 323 -17.94 3.43 1.71
CA LEU A 323 -18.07 4.85 1.42
C LEU A 323 -19.03 5.11 0.24
N LEU A 324 -18.95 4.30 -0.82
CA LEU A 324 -19.85 4.43 -1.97
C LEU A 324 -21.28 3.97 -1.64
N GLU A 325 -21.44 2.92 -0.83
CA GLU A 325 -22.75 2.44 -0.36
C GLU A 325 -23.49 3.54 0.44
N ASP A 326 -22.77 4.20 1.35
CA ASP A 326 -23.32 5.30 2.16
C ASP A 326 -23.77 6.49 1.28
N GLU A 327 -22.96 6.87 0.29
CA GLU A 327 -23.29 7.98 -0.63
C GLU A 327 -24.45 7.62 -1.58
N THR A 328 -24.56 6.35 -1.96
CA THR A 328 -25.67 5.83 -2.78
C THR A 328 -27.01 6.01 -2.06
N ALA A 329 -27.04 5.77 -0.75
CA ALA A 329 -28.24 5.97 0.07
C ALA A 329 -28.66 7.46 0.14
N VAL A 330 -27.71 8.39 0.09
CA VAL A 330 -27.95 9.84 0.17
C VAL A 330 -28.39 10.43 -1.17
N THR A 331 -27.85 9.93 -2.28
CA THR A 331 -27.99 10.51 -3.63
C THR A 331 -29.00 9.78 -4.51
N ALA A 332 -29.93 9.02 -3.92
CA ALA A 332 -30.87 8.13 -4.63
C ALA A 332 -31.76 8.81 -5.69
N ALA A 333 -31.89 10.15 -5.66
CA ALA A 333 -32.69 10.92 -6.62
C ALA A 333 -31.91 11.39 -7.87
N GLU A 334 -30.59 11.26 -7.89
CA GLU A 334 -29.71 11.79 -8.95
C GLU A 334 -29.21 10.67 -9.87
N ALA A 335 -29.95 10.41 -10.96
CA ALA A 335 -29.69 9.26 -11.85
C ALA A 335 -28.26 9.23 -12.41
N ASP A 336 -27.72 10.37 -12.87
CA ASP A 336 -26.36 10.45 -13.41
C ASP A 336 -25.29 10.08 -12.36
N VAL A 337 -25.48 10.52 -11.12
CA VAL A 337 -24.56 10.21 -10.00
C VAL A 337 -24.67 8.73 -9.61
N GLN A 338 -25.88 8.17 -9.65
CA GLN A 338 -26.10 6.75 -9.36
C GLN A 338 -25.40 5.85 -10.37
N ASP A 339 -25.37 6.21 -11.66
CA ASP A 339 -24.61 5.47 -12.67
C ASP A 339 -23.11 5.47 -12.35
N ASP A 340 -22.53 6.64 -12.01
CA ASP A 340 -21.12 6.77 -11.62
C ASP A 340 -20.79 5.91 -10.39
N LEU A 341 -21.64 5.95 -9.35
CA LEU A 341 -21.45 5.20 -8.11
C LEU A 341 -21.55 3.68 -8.35
N ASN A 342 -22.58 3.23 -9.07
CA ASN A 342 -22.78 1.82 -9.39
C ASN A 342 -21.61 1.27 -10.23
N PHE A 343 -21.11 2.05 -11.20
CA PHE A 343 -19.95 1.63 -11.99
C PHE A 343 -18.70 1.44 -11.10
N GLN A 344 -18.41 2.40 -10.21
CA GLN A 344 -17.24 2.33 -9.34
C GLN A 344 -17.36 1.20 -8.30
N MET A 345 -18.55 0.96 -7.75
CA MET A 345 -18.82 -0.20 -6.89
C MET A 345 -18.60 -1.53 -7.61
N GLY A 346 -18.97 -1.61 -8.90
CA GLY A 346 -18.68 -2.77 -9.74
C GLY A 346 -17.18 -3.03 -9.86
N VAL A 347 -16.39 -1.98 -10.11
CA VAL A 347 -14.92 -2.06 -10.20
C VAL A 347 -14.29 -2.50 -8.87
N LEU A 348 -14.79 -2.01 -7.74
CA LEU A 348 -14.32 -2.43 -6.41
C LEU A 348 -14.66 -3.88 -6.12
N ASN A 349 -15.87 -4.33 -6.44
CA ASN A 349 -16.26 -5.72 -6.23
C ASN A 349 -15.48 -6.69 -7.15
N GLU A 350 -15.12 -6.30 -8.38
CA GLU A 350 -14.16 -7.06 -9.21
C GLU A 350 -12.81 -7.20 -8.49
N THR A 351 -12.30 -6.10 -7.94
CA THR A 351 -11.01 -6.08 -7.22
C THR A 351 -11.03 -6.97 -5.98
N LEU A 352 -12.18 -7.08 -5.32
CA LEU A 352 -12.41 -7.92 -4.14
C LEU A 352 -12.70 -9.40 -4.48
N GLY A 353 -12.82 -9.76 -5.77
CA GLY A 353 -13.20 -11.12 -6.20
C GLY A 353 -14.70 -11.45 -6.07
N ASN A 354 -15.53 -10.45 -5.76
CA ASN A 354 -16.98 -10.61 -5.58
C ASN A 354 -17.72 -10.51 -6.92
N ALA A 355 -17.56 -11.52 -7.76
CA ALA A 355 -18.05 -11.53 -9.13
C ALA A 355 -19.57 -11.25 -9.27
N ALA A 356 -20.40 -11.88 -8.42
CA ALA A 356 -21.84 -11.71 -8.45
C ALA A 356 -22.27 -10.27 -8.09
N ALA A 357 -21.64 -9.68 -7.06
CA ALA A 357 -21.92 -8.32 -6.62
C ALA A 357 -21.45 -7.29 -7.67
N ALA A 358 -20.29 -7.53 -8.29
CA ALA A 358 -19.79 -6.69 -9.37
C ALA A 358 -20.74 -6.65 -10.57
N ALA A 359 -21.21 -7.81 -11.03
CA ALA A 359 -22.18 -7.89 -12.14
C ALA A 359 -23.49 -7.16 -11.80
N ALA A 360 -24.01 -7.35 -10.58
CA ALA A 360 -25.23 -6.66 -10.14
C ALA A 360 -25.08 -5.13 -10.09
N CYS A 361 -23.88 -4.62 -9.77
CA CYS A 361 -23.61 -3.18 -9.81
C CYS A 361 -23.57 -2.64 -11.25
N TYR A 362 -22.90 -3.34 -12.17
CA TYR A 362 -22.84 -2.93 -13.58
C TYR A 362 -24.20 -2.96 -14.29
N GLU A 363 -25.09 -3.88 -13.93
CA GLU A 363 -26.44 -3.95 -14.49
C GLU A 363 -27.35 -2.80 -14.06
N LYS A 364 -27.05 -2.17 -12.92
CA LYS A 364 -27.77 -0.98 -12.46
C LYS A 364 -27.38 0.27 -13.24
N VAL A 365 -26.25 0.26 -13.95
CA VAL A 365 -25.79 1.38 -14.77
C VAL A 365 -26.65 1.45 -16.03
N SER A 366 -27.22 2.62 -16.31
CA SER A 366 -28.07 2.82 -17.49
C SER A 366 -27.33 2.51 -18.80
N ALA A 367 -27.96 1.71 -19.66
CA ALA A 367 -27.43 1.37 -20.98
C ALA A 367 -27.37 2.57 -21.95
N GLU A 368 -28.08 3.67 -21.63
CA GLU A 368 -28.14 4.90 -22.42
C GLU A 368 -27.02 5.89 -22.07
N SER A 369 -26.31 5.66 -20.96
CA SER A 369 -25.26 6.53 -20.46
C SER A 369 -24.00 6.42 -21.33
N GLN A 370 -23.75 7.44 -22.15
CA GLN A 370 -22.62 7.51 -23.11
C GLN A 370 -21.24 7.28 -22.48
N ASN A 371 -21.08 7.50 -21.18
CA ASN A 371 -19.80 7.37 -20.47
C ASN A 371 -19.49 5.93 -20.01
N TYR A 372 -20.45 5.00 -20.09
CA TYR A 372 -20.37 3.66 -19.48
C TYR A 372 -20.50 2.50 -20.48
N GLY A 373 -20.07 2.69 -21.72
CA GLY A 373 -20.14 1.66 -22.77
C GLY A 373 -19.43 0.33 -22.43
N GLU A 374 -18.53 0.32 -21.44
CA GLU A 374 -17.89 -0.89 -20.94
C GLU A 374 -18.69 -1.64 -19.86
N ALA A 375 -19.70 -1.03 -19.23
CA ALA A 375 -20.39 -1.64 -18.08
C ALA A 375 -21.03 -2.99 -18.45
N THR A 376 -21.68 -3.07 -19.60
CA THR A 376 -22.33 -4.30 -20.09
C THR A 376 -21.32 -5.39 -20.45
N SER A 377 -20.18 -5.02 -21.05
CA SER A 377 -19.13 -5.98 -21.40
C SER A 377 -18.37 -6.48 -20.17
N ARG A 378 -18.18 -5.62 -19.15
CA ARG A 378 -17.62 -6.01 -17.84
C ARG A 378 -18.57 -6.92 -17.08
N ALA A 379 -19.88 -6.63 -17.05
CA ALA A 379 -20.89 -7.50 -16.43
C ALA A 379 -20.88 -8.91 -17.03
N ALA A 380 -20.75 -9.03 -18.35
CA ALA A 380 -20.65 -10.31 -19.03
C ALA A 380 -19.34 -11.05 -18.71
N ARG A 381 -18.20 -10.34 -18.66
CA ARG A 381 -16.89 -10.91 -18.36
C ARG A 381 -16.80 -11.48 -16.95
N VAL A 382 -17.33 -10.77 -15.96
CA VAL A 382 -17.21 -11.15 -14.55
C VAL A 382 -18.10 -12.36 -14.19
N ARG A 383 -19.09 -12.69 -15.04
CA ARG A 383 -19.94 -13.87 -14.90
C ARG A 383 -19.37 -15.14 -15.54
N ALA A 384 -18.45 -14.98 -16.49
CA ALA A 384 -17.80 -16.07 -17.20
C ALA A 384 -16.63 -16.61 -16.36
#